data_AF-A0A0G1W3Q2-F1
#
_entry.id   AF-A0A0G1W3Q2-F1
#
_cell.length_a   1.000
_cell.length_b   1.000
_cell.length_c   1.000
_cell.angle_alpha   90.00
_cell.angle_beta   90.00
_cell.angle_gamma   90.00
#
_symmetry.space_group_name_H-M   'P 1'
#
loop_
_entity.id
_entity.type
_entity.pdbx_description
1 polymer ?
#
loop_
_entity_poly.entity_id
_entity_poly.type
_entity_poly.pdbx_seq_one_letter_code
_entity_poly.pdbx_strand_id
1 'polypeptide(L)'
;MNDIWCSLRLAWNTSIETVDVDPETPATSLKPEWFSSRYAIHEGRLAVTGPLWEFNPRFTWDLFLTAYRRNPVEALINLASYPPTKSRIKFYTDIERVRMLVDKSRKGHPIREDLSFENWFRPRPMASYTMHFDLSEVKDPTACALAHWCHQSQRVYLDFALEIQPTPGNPVRLKSMENLVLALLDRGFDIRQVTMDLWGSAALRQTLESRGIVAMQYSVDRTTEAHETLHHAIHTGLLSFYPYEPLLVCLDDLYWSKGGRKIDHRPGGKKDVADAAAGAVLWALKLEGFKEVPDIEVLSLERTPSDDEDLTNDDLLELRPIPKTSRKPGENPEGDEYYVEGDDMDEVDTLDEDDDGLAY
;
A
#
# COMPACT_ATOMS: atom_id res chain seq x y z
N MET A 1 -18.55 50.44 -36.17
CA MET A 1 -18.29 50.10 -34.75
C MET A 1 -19.49 49.42 -34.05
N ASN A 2 -20.72 49.51 -34.59
CA ASN A 2 -21.90 48.86 -34.01
C ASN A 2 -22.19 47.43 -34.54
N ASP A 3 -21.59 47.02 -35.65
CA ASP A 3 -21.87 45.68 -36.22
C ASP A 3 -21.06 44.54 -35.59
N ILE A 4 -19.89 44.82 -35.01
CA ILE A 4 -19.05 43.80 -34.35
C ILE A 4 -19.70 43.28 -33.06
N TRP A 5 -20.47 44.13 -32.37
CA TRP A 5 -21.17 43.79 -31.13
C TRP A 5 -22.46 42.99 -31.36
N CYS A 6 -23.09 43.10 -32.54
CA CYS A 6 -24.24 42.27 -32.91
C CYS A 6 -23.81 40.85 -33.32
N SER A 7 -22.69 40.70 -34.03
CA SER A 7 -22.11 39.38 -34.33
C SER A 7 -21.61 38.64 -33.07
N LEU A 8 -21.20 39.38 -32.03
CA LEU A 8 -20.83 38.80 -30.74
C LEU A 8 -22.03 38.38 -29.89
N ARG A 9 -23.26 38.87 -30.14
CA ARG A 9 -24.48 38.42 -29.44
C ARG A 9 -25.08 37.13 -30.02
N LEU A 10 -24.72 36.78 -31.26
CA LEU A 10 -25.20 35.58 -31.95
C LEU A 10 -24.34 34.33 -31.71
N ALA A 11 -23.15 34.47 -31.11
CA ALA A 11 -22.31 33.35 -30.68
C ALA A 11 -22.57 32.91 -29.22
N TRP A 12 -23.61 33.44 -28.56
CA TRP A 12 -23.89 33.21 -27.13
C TRP A 12 -24.77 31.99 -26.84
N ASN A 13 -25.06 31.18 -27.87
CA ASN A 13 -25.89 30.00 -27.73
C ASN A 13 -25.47 28.85 -28.64
N THR A 14 -24.18 28.74 -28.97
CA THR A 14 -23.64 27.40 -29.21
C THR A 14 -23.54 26.74 -27.84
N SER A 15 -24.64 26.10 -27.44
CA SER A 15 -24.56 24.89 -26.65
C SER A 15 -23.64 23.94 -27.41
N ILE A 16 -22.32 24.10 -27.22
CA ILE A 16 -21.39 23.00 -27.41
C ILE A 16 -21.99 21.95 -26.49
N GLU A 17 -22.52 20.87 -27.05
CA GLU A 17 -22.94 19.73 -26.25
C GLU A 17 -21.73 19.37 -25.40
N THR A 18 -21.78 19.76 -24.13
CA THR A 18 -20.71 19.48 -23.19
C THR A 18 -20.84 17.99 -22.94
N VAL A 19 -20.04 17.20 -23.64
CA VAL A 19 -19.94 15.76 -23.40
C VAL A 19 -19.45 15.62 -21.97
N ASP A 20 -20.34 15.21 -21.07
CA ASP A 20 -19.97 14.96 -19.69
C ASP A 20 -18.98 13.79 -19.68
N VAL A 21 -17.71 14.10 -19.43
CA VAL A 21 -16.64 13.09 -19.46
C VAL A 21 -16.67 12.36 -18.13
N ASP A 22 -17.22 11.15 -18.16
CA ASP A 22 -17.14 10.24 -17.02
C ASP A 22 -15.66 9.95 -16.72
N PRO A 23 -15.16 10.17 -15.49
CA PRO A 23 -13.79 9.84 -15.08
C PRO A 23 -13.42 8.36 -15.21
N GLU A 24 -14.43 7.49 -15.34
CA GLU A 24 -14.26 6.06 -15.62
C GLU A 24 -14.05 5.78 -17.12
N THR A 25 -14.17 6.80 -17.99
CA THR A 25 -13.94 6.66 -19.43
C THR A 25 -12.48 6.28 -19.67
N PRO A 26 -12.19 5.20 -20.43
CA PRO A 26 -10.82 4.83 -20.76
C PRO A 26 -10.09 5.98 -21.46
N ALA A 27 -8.84 6.24 -21.06
CA ALA A 27 -8.02 7.31 -21.66
C ALA A 27 -7.90 7.19 -23.19
N THR A 28 -7.94 5.97 -23.73
CA THR A 28 -7.90 5.67 -25.17
C THR A 28 -9.16 6.09 -25.93
N SER A 29 -10.28 6.28 -25.23
CA SER A 29 -11.56 6.70 -25.80
C SER A 29 -11.75 8.23 -25.77
N LEU A 30 -10.91 8.94 -25.01
CA LEU A 30 -10.97 10.40 -24.91
C LEU A 30 -10.50 11.06 -26.20
N LYS A 31 -11.13 12.18 -26.55
CA LYS A 31 -10.76 12.96 -27.73
C LYS A 31 -10.52 14.43 -27.36
N PRO A 32 -9.49 15.09 -27.92
CA PRO A 32 -9.19 16.49 -27.63
C PRO A 32 -10.39 17.41 -27.85
N GLU A 33 -11.19 17.16 -28.90
CA GLU A 33 -12.34 17.98 -29.27
C GLU A 33 -13.48 18.02 -28.22
N TRP A 34 -13.48 17.11 -27.23
CA TRP A 34 -14.43 17.15 -26.13
C TRP A 34 -14.13 18.28 -25.14
N PHE A 35 -12.88 18.75 -25.13
CA PHE A 35 -12.39 19.79 -24.25
C PHE A 35 -12.17 21.05 -25.07
N SER A 36 -13.01 22.05 -24.85
CA SER A 36 -12.95 23.31 -25.61
C SER A 36 -12.98 24.51 -24.69
N SER A 37 -12.23 25.55 -25.07
CA SER A 37 -12.29 26.84 -24.39
C SER A 37 -13.67 27.48 -24.46
N ARG A 38 -14.11 27.98 -23.31
CA ARG A 38 -15.32 28.77 -23.10
C ARG A 38 -14.93 30.22 -22.82
N TYR A 39 -15.74 31.13 -23.33
CA TYR A 39 -15.51 32.57 -23.24
C TYR A 39 -16.71 33.23 -22.56
N ALA A 40 -16.44 34.13 -21.62
CA ALA A 40 -17.47 34.91 -20.94
C ALA A 40 -16.99 36.35 -20.73
N ILE A 41 -17.91 37.30 -20.65
CA ILE A 41 -17.60 38.65 -20.18
C ILE A 41 -18.07 38.77 -18.73
N HIS A 42 -17.14 39.04 -17.82
CA HIS A 42 -17.40 39.25 -16.40
C HIS A 42 -16.86 40.62 -16.00
N GLU A 43 -17.73 41.50 -15.48
CA GLU A 43 -17.38 42.87 -15.06
C GLU A 43 -16.59 43.68 -16.12
N GLY A 44 -16.97 43.54 -17.39
CA GLY A 44 -16.30 44.24 -18.50
C GLY A 44 -14.95 43.67 -18.91
N ARG A 45 -14.55 42.52 -18.35
CA ARG A 45 -13.33 41.78 -18.72
C ARG A 45 -13.69 40.49 -19.45
N LEU A 46 -12.89 40.12 -20.46
CA LEU A 46 -12.97 38.80 -21.08
C LEU A 46 -12.38 37.75 -20.14
N ALA A 47 -13.20 36.82 -19.71
CA ALA A 47 -12.80 35.61 -19.01
C ALA A 47 -12.76 34.46 -20.02
N VAL A 48 -11.67 33.68 -19.98
CA VAL A 48 -11.50 32.49 -20.81
C VAL A 48 -11.20 31.32 -19.90
N THR A 49 -11.91 30.22 -20.07
CA THR A 49 -11.72 28.97 -19.34
C THR A 49 -11.58 27.84 -20.33
N GLY A 50 -10.53 27.03 -20.24
CA GLY A 50 -10.35 25.91 -21.14
C GLY A 50 -9.17 25.03 -20.73
N PRO A 51 -8.87 24.00 -21.52
CA PRO A 51 -7.78 23.08 -21.21
C PRO A 51 -6.41 23.77 -21.35
N LEU A 52 -5.47 23.43 -20.47
CA LEU A 52 -4.15 24.07 -20.41
C LEU A 52 -3.35 23.95 -21.70
N TRP A 53 -3.55 22.87 -22.48
CA TRP A 53 -2.84 22.66 -23.74
C TRP A 53 -3.25 23.64 -24.85
N GLU A 54 -4.39 24.32 -24.73
CA GLU A 54 -4.76 25.42 -25.64
C GLU A 54 -4.05 26.73 -25.30
N PHE A 55 -3.61 26.91 -24.05
CA PHE A 55 -3.02 28.17 -23.56
C PHE A 55 -1.51 28.11 -23.34
N ASN A 56 -0.98 26.91 -23.09
CA ASN A 56 0.41 26.72 -22.74
C ASN A 56 1.00 25.50 -23.49
N PRO A 57 1.92 25.71 -24.45
CA PRO A 57 2.45 24.64 -25.27
C PRO A 57 3.30 23.62 -24.49
N ARG A 58 3.66 23.90 -23.22
CA ARG A 58 4.32 22.92 -22.34
C ARG A 58 3.38 21.82 -21.87
N PHE A 59 2.07 22.07 -21.88
CA PHE A 59 1.06 21.09 -21.55
C PHE A 59 0.53 20.52 -22.87
N THR A 60 0.79 19.25 -23.13
CA THR A 60 0.33 18.58 -24.35
C THR A 60 -0.85 17.67 -24.04
N TRP A 61 -1.56 17.25 -25.09
CA TRP A 61 -2.60 16.22 -24.98
C TRP A 61 -2.06 14.91 -24.38
N ASP A 62 -0.85 14.50 -24.77
CA ASP A 62 -0.22 13.29 -24.22
C ASP A 62 0.11 13.41 -22.73
N LEU A 63 0.52 14.60 -22.28
CA LEU A 63 0.71 14.88 -20.86
C LEU A 63 -0.61 14.78 -20.09
N PHE A 64 -1.70 15.30 -20.67
CA PHE A 64 -3.04 15.12 -20.11
C PHE A 64 -3.43 13.65 -20.03
N LEU A 65 -3.27 12.87 -21.10
CA LEU A 65 -3.61 11.44 -21.10
C LEU A 65 -2.81 10.65 -20.05
N THR A 66 -1.51 10.97 -19.90
CA THR A 66 -0.67 10.36 -18.87
C THR A 66 -1.17 10.70 -17.47
N ALA A 67 -1.47 11.98 -17.20
CA ALA A 67 -2.04 12.40 -15.92
C ALA A 67 -3.43 11.78 -15.68
N TYR A 68 -4.27 11.68 -16.70
CA TYR A 68 -5.63 11.14 -16.62
C TYR A 68 -5.62 9.64 -16.28
N ARG A 69 -4.70 8.86 -16.85
CA ARG A 69 -4.53 7.44 -16.48
C ARG A 69 -4.17 7.25 -15.01
N ARG A 70 -3.40 8.18 -14.43
CA ARG A 70 -3.01 8.14 -13.01
C ARG A 70 -4.14 8.60 -12.09
N ASN A 71 -4.70 9.77 -12.38
CA ASN A 71 -5.73 10.41 -11.58
C ASN A 71 -6.69 11.18 -12.51
N PRO A 72 -7.78 10.53 -12.97
CA PRO A 72 -8.69 11.14 -13.94
C PRO A 72 -9.38 12.38 -13.37
N VAL A 73 -9.66 12.38 -12.06
CA VAL A 73 -10.34 13.49 -11.38
C VAL A 73 -9.48 14.75 -11.39
N GLU A 74 -8.23 14.62 -10.95
CA GLU A 74 -7.31 15.75 -10.88
C GLU A 74 -6.93 16.24 -12.28
N ALA A 75 -6.70 15.33 -13.23
CA ALA A 75 -6.39 15.69 -14.61
C ALA A 75 -7.54 16.48 -15.27
N LEU A 76 -8.78 16.03 -15.08
CA LEU A 76 -9.96 16.72 -15.58
C LEU A 76 -10.11 18.13 -14.99
N ILE A 77 -9.93 18.28 -13.68
CA ILE A 77 -10.05 19.58 -13.00
C ILE A 77 -8.90 20.52 -13.37
N ASN A 78 -7.65 20.07 -13.23
CA ASN A 78 -6.48 20.94 -13.27
C ASN A 78 -5.90 21.13 -14.67
N LEU A 79 -6.03 20.15 -15.57
CA LEU A 79 -5.45 20.21 -16.91
C LEU A 79 -6.50 20.48 -17.97
N ALA A 80 -7.68 19.89 -17.86
CA ALA A 80 -8.75 20.06 -18.86
C ALA A 80 -9.75 21.18 -18.52
N SER A 81 -9.69 21.74 -17.31
CA SER A 81 -10.69 22.69 -16.79
C SER A 81 -12.13 22.15 -16.89
N TYR A 82 -12.29 20.83 -16.76
CA TYR A 82 -13.53 20.10 -16.97
C TYR A 82 -13.86 19.28 -15.71
N PRO A 83 -14.34 19.90 -14.62
CA PRO A 83 -14.61 19.17 -13.38
C PRO A 83 -15.70 18.11 -13.64
N PRO A 84 -15.50 16.86 -13.18
CA PRO A 84 -16.50 15.82 -13.38
C PRO A 84 -17.79 16.13 -12.61
N THR A 85 -18.94 15.75 -13.20
CA THR A 85 -20.26 15.95 -12.58
C THR A 85 -20.52 14.99 -11.43
N LYS A 86 -19.98 13.76 -11.51
CA LYS A 86 -19.99 12.81 -10.39
C LYS A 86 -19.12 13.37 -9.25
N SER A 87 -19.74 13.56 -8.09
CA SER A 87 -19.05 14.05 -6.89
C SER A 87 -18.09 13.03 -6.26
N ARG A 88 -18.17 11.76 -6.67
CA ARG A 88 -17.34 10.66 -6.17
C ARG A 88 -17.03 9.69 -7.30
N ILE A 89 -15.74 9.41 -7.47
CA ILE A 89 -15.21 8.52 -8.52
C ILE A 89 -14.42 7.43 -7.81
N LYS A 90 -14.72 6.16 -8.13
CA LYS A 90 -14.03 5.03 -7.52
C LYS A 90 -12.54 5.10 -7.81
N PHE A 91 -11.72 4.75 -6.82
CA PHE A 91 -10.28 4.62 -7.01
C PHE A 91 -9.95 3.31 -7.73
N TYR A 92 -10.53 2.20 -7.28
CA TYR A 92 -10.55 0.92 -8.00
C TYR A 92 -11.82 0.83 -8.85
N THR A 93 -11.72 1.06 -10.15
CA THR A 93 -12.88 1.12 -11.06
C THR A 93 -13.49 -0.26 -11.34
N ASP A 94 -12.69 -1.32 -11.31
CA ASP A 94 -13.12 -2.69 -11.53
C ASP A 94 -12.54 -3.61 -10.43
N ILE A 95 -13.31 -3.81 -9.37
CA ILE A 95 -12.91 -4.71 -8.27
C ILE A 95 -12.86 -6.17 -8.70
N GLU A 96 -13.65 -6.59 -9.69
CA GLU A 96 -13.61 -7.97 -10.19
C GLU A 96 -12.27 -8.26 -10.88
N ARG A 97 -11.69 -7.26 -11.57
CA ARG A 97 -10.33 -7.35 -12.08
C ARG A 97 -9.30 -7.53 -10.96
N VAL A 98 -9.44 -6.84 -9.83
CA VAL A 98 -8.58 -7.05 -8.65
C VAL A 98 -8.76 -8.46 -8.09
N ARG A 99 -10.00 -8.95 -7.98
CA ARG A 99 -10.29 -10.33 -7.52
C ARG A 99 -9.65 -11.40 -8.40
N MET A 100 -9.55 -11.15 -9.71
CA MET A 100 -8.85 -12.06 -10.64
C MET A 100 -7.33 -12.06 -10.46
N LEU A 101 -6.75 -10.98 -9.92
CA LEU A 101 -5.31 -10.84 -9.66
C LEU A 101 -4.89 -11.40 -8.29
N VAL A 102 -5.85 -11.81 -7.45
CA VAL A 102 -5.58 -12.50 -6.20
C VAL A 102 -4.82 -13.80 -6.48
N ASP A 103 -3.73 -14.01 -5.75
CA ASP A 103 -2.93 -15.22 -5.85
C ASP A 103 -3.63 -16.37 -5.11
N LYS A 104 -4.30 -17.22 -5.88
CA LYS A 104 -5.06 -18.38 -5.38
C LYS A 104 -4.17 -19.54 -4.96
N SER A 105 -2.87 -19.49 -5.26
CA SER A 105 -1.93 -20.52 -4.80
C SER A 105 -1.57 -20.34 -3.32
N ARG A 106 -1.86 -19.17 -2.75
CA ARG A 106 -1.50 -18.87 -1.36
C ARG A 106 -2.35 -19.64 -0.35
N LYS A 107 -1.73 -20.08 0.75
CA LYS A 107 -2.38 -20.86 1.84
C LYS A 107 -3.54 -20.12 2.54
N GLY A 108 -3.65 -18.81 2.35
CA GLY A 108 -4.75 -17.97 2.83
C GLY A 108 -4.34 -17.01 3.93
N HIS A 109 -5.29 -16.63 4.79
CA HIS A 109 -5.02 -15.71 5.90
C HIS A 109 -4.28 -16.43 7.04
N PRO A 110 -3.10 -15.95 7.48
CA PRO A 110 -2.28 -16.68 8.46
C PRO A 110 -2.66 -16.43 9.92
N ILE A 111 -3.64 -15.57 10.22
CA ILE A 111 -4.02 -15.19 11.58
C ILE A 111 -5.43 -15.72 11.85
N ARG A 112 -5.59 -16.41 12.98
CA ARG A 112 -6.85 -16.97 13.44
C ARG A 112 -7.68 -15.91 14.17
N GLU A 113 -8.95 -16.22 14.43
CA GLU A 113 -9.87 -15.31 15.13
C GLU A 113 -9.40 -14.92 16.55
N ASP A 114 -8.61 -15.78 17.21
CA ASP A 114 -8.03 -15.53 18.53
C ASP A 114 -6.69 -14.77 18.48
N LEU A 115 -6.29 -14.28 17.30
CA LEU A 115 -5.02 -13.62 17.01
C LEU A 115 -3.78 -14.53 17.13
N SER A 116 -3.97 -15.85 17.24
CA SER A 116 -2.86 -16.80 17.07
C SER A 116 -2.50 -16.97 15.58
N PHE A 117 -1.26 -17.35 15.32
CA PHE A 117 -0.78 -17.58 13.96
C PHE A 117 -0.97 -19.05 13.58
N GLU A 118 -1.33 -19.27 12.32
CA GLU A 118 -1.25 -20.60 11.71
C GLU A 118 0.18 -21.16 11.77
N ASN A 119 0.30 -22.48 11.93
CA ASN A 119 1.61 -23.13 12.06
C ASN A 119 2.48 -22.96 10.81
N TRP A 120 1.86 -22.93 9.63
CA TRP A 120 2.56 -22.76 8.35
C TRP A 120 3.07 -21.33 8.14
N PHE A 121 2.64 -20.35 8.95
CA PHE A 121 3.04 -18.96 8.77
C PHE A 121 4.44 -18.68 9.36
N ARG A 122 5.47 -18.97 8.57
CA ARG A 122 6.88 -18.84 8.95
C ARG A 122 7.57 -17.75 8.14
N PRO A 123 8.65 -17.14 8.68
CA PRO A 123 9.44 -16.18 7.93
C PRO A 123 10.15 -16.87 6.77
N ARG A 124 10.29 -16.14 5.66
CA ARG A 124 11.12 -16.57 4.53
C ARG A 124 12.58 -16.30 4.85
N PRO A 125 13.50 -17.22 4.51
CA PRO A 125 14.93 -17.00 4.66
C PRO A 125 15.36 -15.69 3.98
N MET A 126 16.14 -14.88 4.70
CA MET A 126 16.70 -13.61 4.22
C MET A 126 15.68 -12.52 3.85
N ALA A 127 14.38 -12.74 4.03
CA ALA A 127 13.38 -11.71 3.77
C ALA A 127 13.40 -10.63 4.86
N SER A 128 13.45 -9.37 4.44
CA SER A 128 13.29 -8.22 5.33
C SER A 128 11.85 -7.72 5.28
N TYR A 129 11.21 -7.66 6.45
CA TYR A 129 9.80 -7.35 6.56
C TYR A 129 9.56 -5.91 6.98
N THR A 130 8.47 -5.34 6.47
CA THR A 130 7.93 -4.06 6.89
C THR A 130 6.49 -4.21 7.35
N MET A 131 6.11 -3.44 8.36
CA MET A 131 4.77 -3.45 8.92
C MET A 131 4.19 -2.03 8.97
N HIS A 132 2.91 -1.90 8.68
CA HIS A 132 2.18 -0.66 8.88
C HIS A 132 0.99 -0.87 9.81
N PHE A 133 0.77 0.07 10.70
CA PHE A 133 -0.38 0.15 11.58
C PHE A 133 -1.23 1.38 11.24
N ASP A 134 -2.46 1.14 10.79
CA ASP A 134 -3.46 2.19 10.65
C ASP A 134 -4.27 2.27 11.95
N LEU A 135 -3.99 3.33 12.72
CA LEU A 135 -4.49 3.52 14.07
C LEU A 135 -5.66 4.49 14.06
N SER A 136 -6.86 4.01 14.41
CA SER A 136 -7.98 4.89 14.73
C SER A 136 -8.12 5.14 16.25
N GLU A 137 -8.82 6.23 16.59
CA GLU A 137 -9.24 6.54 17.95
C GLU A 137 -10.21 5.48 18.51
N VAL A 138 -10.48 5.56 19.82
CA VAL A 138 -11.06 4.58 20.75
C VAL A 138 -12.25 3.72 20.24
N LYS A 139 -12.98 4.14 19.20
CA LYS A 139 -14.23 3.50 18.75
C LYS A 139 -14.18 2.79 17.39
N ASP A 140 -13.24 3.10 16.50
CA ASP A 140 -13.25 2.50 15.16
C ASP A 140 -12.29 1.30 15.09
N PRO A 141 -12.39 0.39 14.12
CA PRO A 141 -11.41 -0.67 13.91
C PRO A 141 -9.98 -0.14 13.79
N THR A 142 -9.00 -1.00 14.03
CA THR A 142 -7.58 -0.72 13.80
C THR A 142 -7.07 -1.79 12.86
N ALA A 143 -6.23 -1.42 11.90
CA ALA A 143 -5.73 -2.37 10.93
C ALA A 143 -4.20 -2.43 10.95
N CYS A 144 -3.66 -3.57 10.53
CA CYS A 144 -2.24 -3.69 10.30
C CYS A 144 -1.94 -4.66 9.16
N ALA A 145 -0.79 -4.50 8.55
CA ALA A 145 -0.32 -5.37 7.48
C ALA A 145 1.19 -5.54 7.54
N LEU A 146 1.64 -6.72 7.12
CA LEU A 146 3.04 -7.11 6.99
C LEU A 146 3.32 -7.40 5.52
N ALA A 147 4.42 -6.87 5.00
CA ALA A 147 4.87 -7.13 3.64
C ALA A 147 6.39 -7.22 3.54
N HIS A 148 6.88 -7.98 2.55
CA HIS A 148 8.29 -8.04 2.20
C HIS A 148 8.50 -8.00 0.68
N TRP A 149 9.71 -7.63 0.28
CA TRP A 149 10.18 -7.85 -1.08
C TRP A 149 10.82 -9.23 -1.20
N CYS A 150 10.38 -10.01 -2.19
CA CYS A 150 10.97 -11.30 -2.49
C CYS A 150 11.95 -11.16 -3.66
N HIS A 151 13.25 -11.25 -3.37
CA HIS A 151 14.30 -11.16 -4.40
C HIS A 151 14.21 -12.29 -5.46
N GLN A 152 13.74 -13.47 -5.09
CA GLN A 152 13.64 -14.61 -6.01
C GLN A 152 12.57 -14.39 -7.09
N SER A 153 11.43 -13.84 -6.70
CA SER A 153 10.30 -13.59 -7.62
C SER A 153 10.25 -12.16 -8.13
N GLN A 154 11.07 -11.26 -7.57
CA GLN A 154 11.08 -9.81 -7.87
C GLN A 154 9.68 -9.19 -7.68
N ARG A 155 9.02 -9.56 -6.58
CA ARG A 155 7.66 -9.16 -6.24
C ARG A 155 7.55 -8.75 -4.78
N VAL A 156 6.60 -7.87 -4.49
CA VAL A 156 6.18 -7.61 -3.10
C VAL A 156 5.17 -8.67 -2.69
N TYR A 157 5.33 -9.23 -1.50
CA TYR A 157 4.36 -10.13 -0.89
C TYR A 157 3.66 -9.40 0.24
N LEU A 158 2.33 -9.35 0.20
CA LEU A 158 1.53 -8.95 1.36
C LEU A 158 1.33 -10.20 2.23
N ASP A 159 2.20 -10.40 3.22
CA ASP A 159 2.22 -11.58 4.07
C ASP A 159 0.94 -11.74 4.88
N PHE A 160 0.46 -10.63 5.46
CA PHE A 160 -0.91 -10.53 5.96
C PHE A 160 -1.42 -9.10 5.95
N ALA A 161 -2.74 -8.96 5.94
CA ALA A 161 -3.47 -7.78 6.39
C ALA A 161 -4.51 -8.24 7.40
N LEU A 162 -4.73 -7.45 8.45
CA LEU A 162 -5.58 -7.80 9.59
C LEU A 162 -6.43 -6.61 10.00
N GLU A 163 -7.72 -6.84 10.21
CA GLU A 163 -8.64 -5.89 10.85
C GLU A 163 -8.83 -6.32 12.31
N ILE A 164 -8.49 -5.45 13.26
CA ILE A 164 -8.66 -5.68 14.69
C ILE A 164 -9.89 -4.91 15.15
N GLN A 165 -10.96 -5.64 15.45
CA GLN A 165 -12.19 -5.07 15.97
C GLN A 165 -12.04 -4.65 17.45
N PRO A 166 -12.62 -3.51 17.86
CA PRO A 166 -12.69 -3.17 19.28
C PRO A 166 -13.58 -4.15 20.03
N THR A 167 -13.07 -4.71 21.12
CA THR A 167 -13.87 -5.47 22.09
C THR A 167 -14.36 -4.54 23.21
N PRO A 168 -15.65 -4.59 23.61
CA PRO A 168 -16.17 -3.81 24.72
C PRO A 168 -15.35 -4.05 26.00
N GLY A 169 -14.78 -2.99 26.57
CA GLY A 169 -14.00 -3.05 27.82
C GLY A 169 -12.49 -3.26 27.68
N ASN A 170 -11.96 -3.48 26.46
CA ASN A 170 -10.52 -3.57 26.22
C ASN A 170 -10.03 -2.46 25.25
N PRO A 171 -9.75 -1.25 25.76
CA PRO A 171 -9.18 -0.16 24.95
C PRO A 171 -7.69 -0.37 24.61
N VAL A 172 -7.07 -1.47 25.04
CA VAL A 172 -5.60 -1.63 25.00
C VAL A 172 -5.12 -2.11 23.62
N ARG A 173 -5.21 -1.23 22.63
CA ARG A 173 -4.78 -1.54 21.25
C ARG A 173 -3.28 -1.48 21.06
N LEU A 174 -2.61 -0.50 21.68
CA LEU A 174 -1.16 -0.33 21.58
C LEU A 174 -0.40 -1.56 22.09
N LYS A 175 -0.85 -2.17 23.20
CA LYS A 175 -0.20 -3.38 23.72
C LYS A 175 -0.49 -4.61 22.86
N SER A 176 -1.70 -4.75 22.31
CA SER A 176 -2.01 -5.84 21.38
C SER A 176 -1.16 -5.76 20.11
N MET A 177 -0.93 -4.56 19.59
CA MET A 177 -0.04 -4.35 18.44
C MET A 177 1.42 -4.60 18.79
N GLU A 178 1.87 -4.14 19.96
CA GLU A 178 3.20 -4.49 20.48
C GLU A 178 3.35 -6.01 20.52
N ASN A 179 2.44 -6.71 21.21
CA ASN A 179 2.44 -8.16 21.35
C ASN A 179 2.42 -8.88 20.00
N LEU A 180 1.68 -8.36 19.01
CA LEU A 180 1.65 -8.91 17.66
C LEU A 180 3.03 -8.82 17.01
N VAL A 181 3.70 -7.66 17.09
CA VAL A 181 5.08 -7.51 16.59
C VAL A 181 6.02 -8.45 17.35
N LEU A 182 5.93 -8.50 18.67
CA LEU A 182 6.79 -9.37 19.47
C LEU A 182 6.60 -10.84 19.11
N ALA A 183 5.37 -11.30 18.91
CA ALA A 183 5.07 -12.67 18.53
C ALA A 183 5.59 -13.01 17.12
N LEU A 184 5.64 -12.05 16.19
CA LEU A 184 6.30 -12.24 14.89
C LEU A 184 7.82 -12.35 15.05
N LEU A 185 8.44 -11.51 15.87
CA LEU A 185 9.88 -11.59 16.15
C LEU A 185 10.26 -12.92 16.81
N ASP A 186 9.46 -13.37 17.78
CA ASP A 186 9.67 -14.65 18.47
C ASP A 186 9.52 -15.85 17.52
N ARG A 187 8.75 -15.68 16.43
CA ARG A 187 8.65 -16.65 15.32
C ARG A 187 9.77 -16.53 14.28
N GLY A 188 10.69 -15.58 14.44
CA GLY A 188 11.87 -15.41 13.58
C GLY A 188 11.70 -14.43 12.41
N PHE A 189 10.62 -13.64 12.35
CA PHE A 189 10.47 -12.62 11.31
C PHE A 189 11.47 -11.49 11.50
N ASP A 190 12.24 -11.18 10.46
CA ASP A 190 13.19 -10.05 10.45
C ASP A 190 12.46 -8.74 10.08
N ILE A 191 11.72 -8.18 11.03
CA ILE A 191 10.98 -6.93 10.85
C ILE A 191 11.95 -5.76 10.96
N ARG A 192 12.31 -5.16 9.82
CA ARG A 192 13.24 -4.04 9.75
C ARG A 192 12.58 -2.70 10.04
N GLN A 193 11.29 -2.57 9.70
CA GLN A 193 10.59 -1.30 9.78
C GLN A 193 9.13 -1.44 10.17
N VAL A 194 8.70 -0.58 11.10
CA VAL A 194 7.31 -0.42 11.52
C VAL A 194 6.89 1.03 11.35
N THR A 195 5.74 1.25 10.73
CA THR A 195 5.21 2.60 10.47
C THR A 195 3.81 2.76 11.05
N MET A 196 3.49 3.96 11.57
CA MET A 196 2.20 4.22 12.24
C MET A 196 1.80 5.69 12.22
N ASP A 197 0.49 5.96 12.31
CA ASP A 197 -0.08 7.29 12.12
C ASP A 197 0.05 8.25 13.33
N LEU A 198 -0.03 7.73 14.57
CA LEU A 198 -0.20 8.53 15.80
C LEU A 198 1.06 8.77 16.66
N TRP A 199 1.07 9.96 17.30
CA TRP A 199 2.09 10.48 18.23
C TRP A 199 2.10 9.80 19.61
N GLY A 200 1.03 9.06 19.98
CA GLY A 200 0.93 8.29 21.24
C GLY A 200 1.82 7.04 21.31
N SER A 201 2.63 6.83 20.27
CA SER A 201 3.50 5.69 20.06
C SER A 201 4.89 5.81 20.69
N ALA A 202 5.21 6.89 21.43
CA ALA A 202 6.58 7.08 21.94
C ALA A 202 7.11 5.88 22.74
N ALA A 203 6.27 5.26 23.57
CA ALA A 203 6.62 4.05 24.33
C ALA A 203 6.77 2.82 23.42
N LEU A 204 5.82 2.58 22.51
CA LEU A 204 5.89 1.50 21.53
C LEU A 204 7.14 1.63 20.65
N ARG A 205 7.42 2.83 20.15
CA ARG A 205 8.60 3.17 19.36
C ARG A 205 9.87 2.87 20.13
N GLN A 206 9.98 3.28 21.40
CA GLN A 206 11.13 2.96 22.25
C GLN A 206 11.30 1.45 22.44
N THR A 207 10.22 0.71 22.68
CA THR A 207 10.25 -0.75 22.81
C THR A 207 10.76 -1.40 21.52
N LEU A 208 10.23 -1.01 20.37
CA LEU A 208 10.62 -1.55 19.06
C LEU A 208 12.08 -1.19 18.71
N GLU A 209 12.48 0.06 18.93
CA GLU A 209 13.86 0.54 18.71
C GLU A 209 14.86 -0.17 19.62
N SER A 210 14.49 -0.48 20.87
CA SER A 210 15.34 -1.26 21.78
C SER A 210 15.63 -2.67 21.29
N ARG A 211 14.77 -3.20 20.41
CA ARG A 211 14.91 -4.49 19.72
C ARG A 211 15.52 -4.37 18.32
N GLY A 212 16.03 -3.18 17.95
CA GLY A 212 16.69 -2.94 16.67
C GLY A 212 15.73 -2.64 15.50
N ILE A 213 14.44 -2.43 15.77
CA ILE A 213 13.43 -2.17 14.73
C ILE A 213 13.28 -0.67 14.51
N VAL A 214 13.33 -0.24 13.24
CA VAL A 214 13.07 1.15 12.91
C VAL A 214 11.57 1.42 13.02
N ALA A 215 11.16 2.25 13.99
CA ALA A 215 9.78 2.63 14.17
C ALA A 215 9.57 4.12 13.84
N MET A 216 8.70 4.44 12.88
CA MET A 216 8.52 5.81 12.41
C MET A 216 7.06 6.23 12.25
N GLN A 217 6.84 7.54 12.34
CA GLN A 217 5.53 8.12 12.07
C GLN A 217 5.33 8.27 10.56
N TYR A 218 4.27 7.66 10.03
CA TYR A 218 3.87 7.80 8.64
C TYR A 218 2.35 7.75 8.55
N SER A 219 1.79 8.77 7.93
CA SER A 219 0.35 8.88 7.68
C SER A 219 0.04 8.59 6.23
N VAL A 220 -0.74 7.53 5.99
CA VAL A 220 -1.21 7.17 4.64
C VAL A 220 -2.09 8.29 4.07
N ASP A 221 -2.83 9.00 4.93
CA ASP A 221 -3.74 10.08 4.55
C ASP A 221 -3.04 11.40 4.16
N ARG A 222 -1.71 11.50 4.32
CA ARG A 222 -0.94 12.72 4.02
C ARG A 222 -0.77 12.96 2.53
N THR A 223 -0.65 11.90 1.74
CA THR A 223 -0.43 11.93 0.28
C THR A 223 -1.08 10.71 -0.37
N THR A 224 -1.36 10.76 -1.67
CA THR A 224 -1.91 9.61 -2.41
C THR A 224 -0.89 8.48 -2.66
N GLU A 225 0.40 8.73 -2.38
CA GLU A 225 1.53 7.86 -2.70
C GLU A 225 1.34 6.39 -2.30
N ALA A 226 0.92 6.12 -1.06
CA ALA A 226 0.76 4.74 -0.58
C ALA A 226 -0.33 3.99 -1.35
N HIS A 227 -1.49 4.61 -1.54
CA HIS A 227 -2.61 4.01 -2.29
C HIS A 227 -2.31 3.90 -3.78
N GLU A 228 -1.68 4.90 -4.39
CA GLU A 228 -1.20 4.84 -5.78
C GLU A 228 -0.18 3.72 -5.95
N THR A 229 0.71 3.52 -4.97
CA THR A 229 1.69 2.41 -4.95
C THR A 229 1.00 1.06 -4.88
N LEU A 230 0.05 0.88 -3.96
CA LEU A 230 -0.72 -0.36 -3.83
C LEU A 230 -1.50 -0.66 -5.11
N HIS A 231 -2.19 0.34 -5.66
CA HIS A 231 -2.95 0.22 -6.90
C HIS A 231 -2.06 -0.19 -8.06
N HIS A 232 -0.91 0.47 -8.24
CA HIS A 232 0.06 0.14 -9.28
C HIS A 232 0.58 -1.29 -9.08
N ALA A 233 1.00 -1.65 -7.87
CA ALA A 233 1.56 -2.96 -7.57
C ALA A 233 0.55 -4.10 -7.83
N ILE A 234 -0.73 -3.90 -7.53
CA ILE A 234 -1.80 -4.86 -7.88
C ILE A 234 -1.91 -4.99 -9.40
N HIS A 235 -2.10 -3.89 -10.12
CA HIS A 235 -2.45 -3.93 -11.56
C HIS A 235 -1.31 -4.38 -12.47
N THR A 236 -0.07 -4.18 -12.06
CA THR A 236 1.13 -4.67 -12.76
C THR A 236 1.49 -6.11 -12.40
N GLY A 237 0.81 -6.69 -11.41
CA GLY A 237 1.14 -7.99 -10.88
C GLY A 237 2.42 -7.98 -10.03
N LEU A 238 2.89 -6.83 -9.54
CA LEU A 238 4.06 -6.74 -8.67
C LEU A 238 3.75 -7.27 -7.28
N LEU A 239 2.50 -7.10 -6.84
CA LEU A 239 2.03 -7.60 -5.56
C LEU A 239 1.56 -9.06 -5.69
N SER A 240 2.06 -9.94 -4.84
CA SER A 240 1.41 -11.22 -4.51
C SER A 240 0.62 -11.05 -3.20
N PHE A 241 -0.68 -11.29 -3.25
CA PHE A 241 -1.60 -11.19 -2.11
C PHE A 241 -2.65 -12.29 -2.19
N TYR A 242 -3.15 -12.74 -1.04
CA TYR A 242 -4.03 -13.89 -0.92
C TYR A 242 -5.51 -13.48 -0.88
N PRO A 243 -6.46 -14.43 -1.05
CA PRO A 243 -7.88 -14.14 -0.89
C PRO A 243 -8.20 -13.65 0.52
N TYR A 244 -8.44 -12.34 0.66
CA TYR A 244 -8.79 -11.72 1.92
C TYR A 244 -9.89 -10.69 1.73
N GLU A 245 -11.12 -11.08 2.05
CA GLU A 245 -12.31 -10.28 1.78
C GLU A 245 -12.30 -8.89 2.46
N PRO A 246 -11.81 -8.73 3.72
CA PRO A 246 -11.75 -7.40 4.33
C PRO A 246 -10.89 -6.40 3.54
N LEU A 247 -9.79 -6.85 2.93
CA LEU A 247 -8.99 -5.99 2.04
C LEU A 247 -9.79 -5.65 0.78
N LEU A 248 -10.38 -6.64 0.11
CA LEU A 248 -11.13 -6.44 -1.14
C LEU A 248 -12.32 -5.49 -0.96
N VAL A 249 -13.03 -5.59 0.17
CA VAL A 249 -14.10 -4.66 0.55
C VAL A 249 -13.57 -3.25 0.73
N CYS A 250 -12.45 -3.08 1.45
CA CYS A 250 -11.84 -1.77 1.62
C CYS A 250 -11.41 -1.17 0.27
N LEU A 251 -10.80 -1.96 -0.63
CA LEU A 251 -10.42 -1.49 -1.97
C LEU A 251 -11.63 -1.03 -2.80
N ASP A 252 -12.75 -1.77 -2.76
CA ASP A 252 -13.99 -1.38 -3.47
C ASP A 252 -14.63 -0.10 -2.91
N ASP A 253 -14.42 0.14 -1.62
CA ASP A 253 -14.94 1.30 -0.90
C ASP A 253 -14.13 2.59 -1.12
N LEU A 254 -12.96 2.54 -1.77
CA LEU A 254 -12.10 3.71 -2.00
C LEU A 254 -12.55 4.58 -3.17
N TYR A 255 -12.54 5.89 -2.94
CA TYR A 255 -12.89 6.93 -3.91
C TYR A 255 -11.89 8.08 -3.86
N TRP A 256 -11.72 8.74 -4.99
CA TRP A 256 -11.07 10.04 -5.05
C TRP A 256 -11.91 11.08 -4.30
N SER A 257 -11.28 11.75 -3.34
CA SER A 257 -11.88 12.79 -2.50
C SER A 257 -11.09 14.11 -2.59
N LYS A 258 -11.71 15.20 -2.10
CA LYS A 258 -11.14 16.57 -2.12
C LYS A 258 -10.64 17.05 -3.49
N GLY A 259 -11.30 16.63 -4.57
CA GLY A 259 -10.94 16.97 -5.95
C GLY A 259 -9.74 16.19 -6.47
N GLY A 260 -9.60 14.92 -6.09
CA GLY A 260 -8.51 14.05 -6.53
C GLY A 260 -7.26 14.10 -5.66
N ARG A 261 -7.23 14.92 -4.60
CA ARG A 261 -6.04 15.11 -3.75
C ARG A 261 -5.92 14.10 -2.61
N LYS A 262 -6.96 13.32 -2.38
CA LYS A 262 -7.01 12.29 -1.35
C LYS A 262 -7.75 11.06 -1.89
N ILE A 263 -7.44 9.92 -1.32
CA ILE A 263 -8.14 8.66 -1.54
C ILE A 263 -8.78 8.32 -0.19
N ASP A 264 -10.09 8.10 -0.19
CA ASP A 264 -10.87 7.96 1.04
C ASP A 264 -12.05 7.03 0.80
N HIS A 265 -12.63 6.50 1.87
CA HIS A 265 -13.77 5.59 1.74
C HIS A 265 -15.07 6.32 1.34
N ARG A 266 -16.01 5.61 0.71
CA ARG A 266 -17.39 6.09 0.57
C ARG A 266 -18.07 6.23 1.94
N PRO A 267 -19.11 7.05 2.10
CA PRO A 267 -19.83 7.12 3.37
C PRO A 267 -20.36 5.76 3.81
N GLY A 268 -20.06 5.40 5.07
CA GLY A 268 -20.40 4.10 5.63
C GLY A 268 -19.54 2.93 5.13
N GLY A 269 -18.60 3.18 4.22
CA GLY A 269 -17.58 2.22 3.81
C GLY A 269 -16.38 2.17 4.76
N LYS A 270 -15.41 1.33 4.42
CA LYS A 270 -14.17 1.11 5.18
C LYS A 270 -12.94 1.44 4.34
N LYS A 271 -11.82 1.79 4.99
CA LYS A 271 -10.51 1.88 4.33
C LYS A 271 -9.36 1.28 5.14
N ASP A 272 -9.55 0.99 6.43
CA ASP A 272 -8.45 0.75 7.37
C ASP A 272 -7.50 -0.38 6.92
N VAL A 273 -8.05 -1.49 6.43
CA VAL A 273 -7.25 -2.62 5.91
C VAL A 273 -6.48 -2.24 4.65
N ALA A 274 -7.07 -1.42 3.77
CA ALA A 274 -6.41 -0.91 2.58
C ALA A 274 -5.32 0.10 2.93
N ASP A 275 -5.53 0.98 3.92
CA ASP A 275 -4.53 1.92 4.43
C ASP A 275 -3.33 1.15 5.01
N ALA A 276 -3.61 0.11 5.82
CA ALA A 276 -2.59 -0.80 6.33
C ALA A 276 -1.77 -1.49 5.23
N ALA A 277 -2.46 -2.11 4.26
CA ALA A 277 -1.79 -2.78 3.14
C ALA A 277 -0.98 -1.80 2.29
N ALA A 278 -1.51 -0.60 2.02
CA ALA A 278 -0.84 0.42 1.24
C ALA A 278 0.44 0.92 1.91
N GLY A 279 0.38 1.16 3.22
CA GLY A 279 1.55 1.52 4.01
C GLY A 279 2.63 0.42 4.01
N ALA A 280 2.24 -0.84 4.23
CA ALA A 280 3.18 -1.96 4.26
C ALA A 280 3.86 -2.18 2.89
N VAL A 281 3.08 -2.19 1.80
CA VAL A 281 3.60 -2.38 0.43
C VAL A 281 4.53 -1.24 0.01
N LEU A 282 4.18 0.01 0.32
CA LEU A 282 5.05 1.16 0.04
C LEU A 282 6.39 1.03 0.77
N TRP A 283 6.37 0.68 2.05
CA TRP A 283 7.59 0.60 2.83
C TRP A 283 8.44 -0.61 2.48
N ALA A 284 7.84 -1.74 2.08
CA ALA A 284 8.58 -2.87 1.52
C ALA A 284 9.40 -2.44 0.29
N LEU A 285 8.82 -1.66 -0.63
CA LEU A 285 9.54 -1.12 -1.79
C LEU A 285 10.61 -0.09 -1.40
N LYS A 286 10.31 0.81 -0.46
CA LYS A 286 11.28 1.82 0.00
C LYS A 286 12.46 1.22 0.73
N LEU A 287 12.26 0.12 1.47
CA LEU A 287 13.33 -0.60 2.16
C LEU A 287 14.37 -1.13 1.16
N GLU A 288 13.92 -1.57 -0.02
CA GLU A 288 14.77 -2.00 -1.14
C GLU A 288 15.36 -0.84 -1.96
N GLY A 289 15.02 0.40 -1.60
CA GLY A 289 15.55 1.60 -2.27
C GLY A 289 14.81 2.02 -3.54
N PHE A 290 13.65 1.41 -3.85
CA PHE A 290 12.81 1.86 -4.95
C PHE A 290 12.21 3.24 -4.68
N LYS A 291 12.35 4.16 -5.66
CA LYS A 291 11.73 5.50 -5.63
C LYS A 291 10.32 5.51 -6.21
N GLU A 292 10.07 4.61 -7.16
CA GLU A 292 8.81 4.41 -7.85
C GLU A 292 8.56 2.90 -7.94
N VAL A 293 7.33 2.50 -8.25
CA VAL A 293 6.98 1.09 -8.42
C VAL A 293 7.74 0.54 -9.64
N PRO A 294 8.57 -0.50 -9.47
CA PRO A 294 9.38 -1.02 -10.57
C PRO A 294 8.51 -1.77 -11.60
N ASP A 295 8.98 -1.77 -12.83
CA ASP A 295 8.36 -2.54 -13.92
C ASP A 295 8.86 -3.98 -13.91
N ILE A 296 7.96 -4.93 -13.72
CA ILE A 296 8.29 -6.37 -13.66
C ILE A 296 8.92 -6.85 -14.95
N GLU A 297 8.49 -6.33 -16.12
CA GLU A 297 9.06 -6.76 -17.40
C GLU A 297 10.55 -6.42 -17.46
N VAL A 298 10.94 -5.24 -16.94
CA VAL A 298 12.34 -4.82 -16.87
C VAL A 298 13.12 -5.69 -15.87
N LEU A 299 12.57 -5.93 -14.66
CA LEU A 299 13.22 -6.77 -13.66
C LEU A 299 13.45 -8.21 -14.17
N SER A 300 12.51 -8.73 -14.96
CA SER A 300 12.62 -10.07 -15.54
C SER A 300 13.72 -10.20 -16.61
N LEU A 301 14.04 -9.10 -17.30
CA LEU A 301 15.04 -9.05 -18.36
C LEU A 301 16.47 -8.84 -17.84
N GLU A 302 16.63 -8.18 -16.68
CA GLU A 302 17.93 -7.94 -16.04
C GLU A 302 18.47 -9.17 -15.30
N ARG A 303 17.68 -10.25 -15.17
CA ARG A 303 18.08 -11.52 -14.55
C ARG A 303 19.15 -12.22 -15.40
N THR A 304 20.30 -12.53 -14.79
CA THR A 304 21.29 -13.39 -15.44
C THR A 304 21.04 -14.86 -15.05
N PRO A 305 21.23 -15.85 -15.97
CA PRO A 305 21.02 -17.27 -15.65
C PRO A 305 21.89 -17.81 -14.49
N SER A 306 22.89 -17.05 -14.04
CA SER A 306 23.73 -17.37 -12.88
C SER A 306 23.08 -17.05 -11.53
N ASP A 307 21.99 -16.28 -11.52
CA ASP A 307 21.24 -15.94 -10.29
C ASP A 307 20.29 -17.08 -9.86
N ASP A 308 20.19 -18.14 -10.67
CA ASP A 308 19.39 -19.35 -10.46
C ASP A 308 20.21 -20.51 -9.86
N GLU A 309 21.43 -20.27 -9.38
CA GLU A 309 22.12 -21.27 -8.56
C GLU A 309 21.34 -21.43 -7.25
N ASP A 310 20.48 -22.45 -7.23
CA ASP A 310 19.81 -22.96 -6.04
C ASP A 310 20.83 -23.03 -4.90
N LEU A 311 20.68 -22.16 -3.89
CA LEU A 311 21.37 -22.37 -2.63
C LEU A 311 20.90 -23.73 -2.12
N THR A 312 21.81 -24.70 -2.08
CA THR A 312 21.48 -26.02 -1.58
C THR A 312 21.15 -25.93 -0.10
N ASN A 313 20.39 -26.89 0.45
CA ASN A 313 20.13 -26.93 1.90
C ASN A 313 21.43 -26.94 2.73
N ASP A 314 22.53 -27.43 2.17
CA ASP A 314 23.86 -27.38 2.79
C ASP A 314 24.47 -25.96 2.77
N ASP A 315 24.27 -25.18 1.70
CA ASP A 315 24.71 -23.78 1.64
C ASP A 315 23.92 -22.87 2.61
N LEU A 316 22.64 -23.20 2.85
CA LEU A 316 21.78 -22.50 3.83
C LEU A 316 22.17 -22.77 5.29
N LEU A 317 22.79 -23.92 5.58
CA LEU A 317 23.31 -24.29 6.90
C LEU A 317 24.69 -23.68 7.18
N GLU A 318 25.48 -23.38 6.14
CA GLU A 318 26.82 -22.80 6.26
C GLU A 318 26.84 -21.26 6.36
N LEU A 319 25.74 -20.58 6.04
CA LEU A 319 25.56 -19.15 6.31
C LEU A 319 25.37 -18.92 7.81
N ARG A 320 26.53 -18.81 8.48
CA ARG A 320 26.75 -18.67 9.92
C ARG A 320 25.69 -17.85 10.68
N PRO A 321 25.41 -18.21 11.95
CA PRO A 321 24.50 -17.46 12.80
C PRO A 321 24.93 -16.00 12.94
N ILE A 322 23.93 -15.12 12.92
CA ILE A 322 24.06 -13.71 13.31
C ILE A 322 24.86 -13.65 14.62
N PRO A 323 25.96 -12.89 14.70
CA PRO A 323 26.64 -12.72 15.97
C PRO A 323 25.63 -12.12 16.95
N LYS A 324 25.31 -12.87 18.02
CA LYS A 324 24.67 -12.30 19.20
C LYS A 324 25.55 -11.13 19.61
N THR A 325 25.14 -9.89 19.32
CA THR A 325 25.88 -8.74 19.80
C THR A 325 25.67 -8.70 21.31
N SER A 326 26.59 -9.32 22.03
CA SER A 326 26.79 -9.11 23.45
C SER A 326 27.33 -7.69 23.64
N ARG A 327 26.44 -6.69 23.59
CA ARG A 327 26.75 -5.42 24.25
C ARG A 327 26.59 -5.65 25.74
N LYS A 328 27.73 -5.75 26.42
CA LYS A 328 27.85 -5.89 27.88
C LYS A 328 26.94 -4.86 28.59
N PRO A 329 25.97 -5.29 29.41
CA PRO A 329 25.46 -4.46 30.49
C PRO A 329 26.57 -4.34 31.54
N GLY A 330 26.64 -3.17 32.20
CA GLY A 330 27.71 -2.78 33.11
C GLY A 330 28.12 -3.85 34.13
N GLU A 331 29.41 -3.86 34.42
CA GLU A 331 30.08 -4.63 35.47
C GLU A 331 29.43 -4.38 36.84
N ASN A 332 29.07 -5.45 37.55
CA ASN A 332 29.87 -5.94 38.68
C ASN A 332 29.40 -7.31 39.19
N PRO A 333 30.28 -8.05 39.90
CA PRO A 333 30.31 -9.51 39.93
C PRO A 333 29.76 -10.13 41.23
N GLU A 334 29.74 -11.47 41.23
CA GLU A 334 29.71 -12.41 42.37
C GLU A 334 28.42 -13.26 42.56
N GLY A 335 28.63 -14.59 42.57
CA GLY A 335 27.78 -15.65 43.15
C GLY A 335 26.52 -15.99 42.35
N ASP A 336 26.14 -17.24 42.06
CA ASP A 336 26.56 -18.55 42.53
C ASP A 336 26.17 -19.59 41.47
N GLU A 337 26.94 -20.69 41.44
CA GLU A 337 26.67 -21.90 40.68
C GLU A 337 25.37 -22.57 41.16
N TYR A 338 24.48 -22.91 40.22
CA TYR A 338 23.47 -23.94 40.45
C TYR A 338 23.41 -24.89 39.25
N TYR A 339 23.93 -26.10 39.48
CA TYR A 339 23.62 -27.31 38.72
C TYR A 339 22.16 -27.71 39.00
N VAL A 340 21.42 -28.04 37.94
CA VAL A 340 20.27 -28.95 38.02
C VAL A 340 20.40 -29.95 36.87
N GLU A 341 20.58 -31.22 37.25
CA GLU A 341 20.50 -32.41 36.39
C GLU A 341 19.04 -32.86 36.21
N GLY A 342 18.75 -33.49 35.05
CA GLY A 342 17.56 -34.30 34.74
C GLY A 342 16.30 -33.50 34.40
N ASP A 343 15.42 -33.88 33.46
CA ASP A 343 15.24 -35.11 32.68
C ASP A 343 14.35 -34.78 31.46
N ASP A 344 14.45 -35.61 30.42
CA ASP A 344 13.44 -35.97 29.42
C ASP A 344 12.62 -34.88 28.70
N MET A 345 13.04 -34.54 27.48
CA MET A 345 12.18 -34.06 26.40
C MET A 345 12.61 -34.73 25.07
N ASP A 346 12.50 -36.05 25.01
CA ASP A 346 12.43 -36.78 23.75
C ASP A 346 10.97 -36.69 23.23
N GLU A 347 10.66 -35.60 22.54
CA GLU A 347 9.58 -35.53 21.55
C GLU A 347 9.98 -34.48 20.52
N VAL A 348 10.90 -34.88 19.64
CA VAL A 348 11.17 -34.15 18.39
C VAL A 348 9.95 -34.38 17.51
N ASP A 349 9.03 -33.42 17.53
CA ASP A 349 7.89 -33.38 16.62
C ASP A 349 8.44 -33.52 15.20
N THR A 350 8.17 -34.64 14.57
CA THR A 350 8.69 -35.00 13.25
C THR A 350 8.22 -33.95 12.26
N LEU A 351 9.18 -33.22 11.69
CA LEU A 351 8.97 -32.36 10.53
C LEU A 351 8.25 -33.20 9.46
N ASP A 352 7.10 -32.71 8.97
CA ASP A 352 6.48 -33.28 7.78
C ASP A 352 7.53 -33.21 6.65
N GLU A 353 7.94 -34.37 6.13
CA GLU A 353 8.97 -34.48 5.08
C GLU A 353 8.59 -33.78 3.76
N ASP A 354 7.33 -33.31 3.65
CA ASP A 354 6.77 -32.58 2.52
C ASP A 354 6.52 -31.06 2.79
N ASP A 355 6.88 -30.52 3.96
CA ASP A 355 6.77 -29.07 4.23
C ASP A 355 8.05 -28.34 3.76
N ASP A 356 8.01 -27.85 2.52
CA ASP A 356 9.10 -27.07 1.90
C ASP A 356 9.40 -25.73 2.61
N GLY A 357 8.66 -25.37 3.66
CA GLY A 357 8.79 -24.10 4.35
C GLY A 357 8.46 -22.90 3.45
N LEU A 358 7.92 -23.13 2.24
CA LEU A 358 7.55 -22.09 1.32
C LEU A 358 6.12 -21.65 1.64
N ALA A 359 6.03 -20.50 2.28
CA ALA A 359 4.80 -19.74 2.40
C ALA A 359 4.38 -19.24 1.01
N TYR A 360 3.73 -20.07 0.20
CA TYR A 360 2.91 -19.57 -0.91
C TYR A 360 1.79 -18.72 -0.30
#